data_AF-A0A2G9NF28-F1
#
_entry.id   AF-A0A2G9NF28-F1
#
_cell.length_a   1.000
_cell.length_b   1.000
_cell.length_c   1.000
_cell.angle_alpha   90.00
_cell.angle_beta   90.00
_cell.angle_gamma   90.00
#
_symmetry.space_group_name_H-M   'P 1'
#
loop_
_entity.id
_entity.type
_entity.pdbx_description
1 polymer ?
#
loop_
_entity_poly.entity_id
_entity_poly.type
_entity_poly.pdbx_seq_one_letter_code
_entity_poly.pdbx_strand_id
1 'polypeptide(L)'
;MEMIFSIKKEHETIKEYLDRLRYFIDEKFDFQEFSKTFKEFVNFWNAHEQKEERFFMTLDNLEFITKMNFEHKAIKGYKKIISMALETHYEPYIKVTLEIDGKMMINRIQDHIRKEEELLSKLKNNLMVVI
;
A
#
# COMPACT_ATOMS: atom_id res chain seq x y z
N MET A 1 4.53 -7.76 -20.56
CA MET A 1 3.10 -7.90 -20.21
C MET A 1 2.87 -8.67 -18.91
N GLU A 2 3.60 -9.76 -18.65
CA GLU A 2 3.47 -10.55 -17.41
C GLU A 2 3.70 -9.73 -16.13
N MET A 3 4.68 -8.83 -16.13
CA MET A 3 4.96 -7.97 -14.95
C MET A 3 3.78 -7.06 -14.59
N ILE A 4 3.16 -6.41 -15.59
CA ILE A 4 1.99 -5.54 -15.37
C ILE A 4 0.84 -6.35 -14.76
N PHE A 5 0.60 -7.57 -15.26
CA PHE A 5 -0.41 -8.46 -14.71
C PHE A 5 -0.09 -8.88 -13.27
N SER A 6 1.18 -9.20 -12.98
CA SER A 6 1.63 -9.50 -11.62
C SER A 6 1.40 -8.33 -10.66
N ILE A 7 1.75 -7.10 -11.05
CA ILE A 7 1.57 -5.91 -10.19
C ILE A 7 0.08 -5.70 -9.91
N LYS A 8 -0.78 -5.75 -10.93
CA LYS A 8 -2.24 -5.62 -10.73
C LYS A 8 -2.81 -6.70 -9.82
N LYS A 9 -2.32 -7.94 -9.90
CA LYS A 9 -2.75 -9.01 -8.98
C LYS A 9 -2.35 -8.71 -7.53
N GLU A 10 -1.16 -8.17 -7.32
CA GLU A 10 -0.72 -7.74 -5.98
C GLU A 10 -1.52 -6.56 -5.45
N HIS A 11 -1.94 -5.63 -6.32
CA HIS A 11 -2.86 -4.55 -5.95
C HIS A 11 -4.18 -5.09 -5.39
N GLU A 12 -4.76 -6.14 -5.98
CA GLU A 12 -5.95 -6.79 -5.43
C GLU A 12 -5.69 -7.40 -4.05
N THR A 13 -4.57 -8.11 -3.86
CA THR A 13 -4.19 -8.62 -2.53
C THR A 13 -4.00 -7.49 -1.51
N ILE A 14 -3.44 -6.34 -1.92
CA ILE A 14 -3.31 -5.18 -1.04
C ILE A 14 -4.69 -4.66 -0.66
N LYS A 15 -5.62 -4.51 -1.61
CA LYS A 15 -7.00 -4.08 -1.32
C LYS A 15 -7.67 -4.99 -0.29
N GLU A 16 -7.53 -6.32 -0.42
CA GLU A 16 -8.03 -7.28 0.57
C GLU A 16 -7.44 -7.06 1.97
N TYR A 17 -6.14 -6.78 2.09
CA TYR A 17 -5.53 -6.43 3.38
C TYR A 17 -6.09 -5.11 3.93
N LEU A 18 -6.22 -4.10 3.09
CA LEU A 18 -6.74 -2.78 3.52
C LEU A 18 -8.17 -2.88 4.02
N ASP A 19 -9.02 -3.66 3.37
CA ASP A 19 -10.41 -3.89 3.80
C ASP A 19 -10.46 -4.60 5.16
N ARG A 20 -9.61 -5.61 5.36
CA ARG A 20 -9.49 -6.31 6.66
C ARG A 20 -8.99 -5.36 7.76
N LEU A 21 -7.96 -4.57 7.47
CA LEU A 21 -7.46 -3.56 8.42
C LEU A 21 -8.54 -2.54 8.75
N ARG A 22 -9.29 -2.07 7.73
CA ARG A 22 -10.38 -1.12 7.91
C ARG A 22 -11.48 -1.68 8.80
N TYR A 23 -11.87 -2.93 8.59
CA TYR A 23 -12.86 -3.62 9.42
C TYR A 23 -12.47 -3.62 10.91
N PHE A 24 -11.21 -3.90 11.25
CA PHE A 24 -10.76 -3.85 12.64
C PHE A 24 -10.79 -2.44 13.25
N ILE A 25 -10.60 -1.40 12.42
CA ILE A 25 -10.61 -0.01 12.86
C ILE A 25 -12.06 0.47 13.07
N ASP A 26 -12.94 0.20 12.11
CA ASP A 26 -14.30 0.76 12.11
C ASP A 26 -15.29 -0.04 12.97
N GLU A 27 -15.18 -1.37 13.02
CA GLU A 27 -16.20 -2.24 13.61
C GLU A 27 -15.78 -2.79 14.98
N LYS A 28 -14.82 -3.73 14.98
CA LYS A 28 -14.40 -4.43 16.20
C LYS A 28 -12.90 -4.61 16.21
N PHE A 29 -12.26 -3.81 17.06
CA PHE A 29 -10.83 -3.94 17.30
C PHE A 29 -10.51 -5.23 18.08
N ASP A 30 -9.67 -6.07 17.47
CA ASP A 30 -9.02 -7.21 18.11
C ASP A 30 -7.51 -7.01 17.97
N PHE A 31 -6.82 -6.82 19.10
CA PHE A 31 -5.39 -6.48 19.09
C PHE A 31 -4.52 -7.56 18.44
N GLN A 32 -4.79 -8.83 18.71
CA GLN A 32 -3.95 -9.94 18.24
C GLN A 32 -4.12 -10.12 16.73
N GLU A 33 -5.37 -10.19 16.27
CA GLU A 33 -5.69 -10.35 14.85
C GLU A 33 -5.30 -9.12 14.03
N PHE A 34 -5.50 -7.91 14.56
CA PHE A 34 -5.03 -6.69 13.91
C PHE A 34 -3.51 -6.67 13.78
N SER A 35 -2.78 -6.91 14.88
CA SER A 35 -1.31 -6.85 14.87
C SER A 35 -0.70 -7.87 13.91
N LYS A 36 -1.27 -9.07 13.86
CA LYS A 36 -0.88 -10.12 12.91
C LYS A 36 -1.15 -9.67 11.47
N THR A 37 -2.38 -9.26 11.18
CA THR A 37 -2.79 -8.82 9.83
C THR A 37 -1.94 -7.64 9.35
N PHE A 38 -1.68 -6.67 10.23
CA PHE A 38 -0.87 -5.50 9.92
C PHE A 38 0.58 -5.88 9.62
N LYS A 39 1.19 -6.80 10.37
CA LYS A 39 2.54 -7.30 10.11
C LYS A 39 2.63 -8.03 8.76
N GLU A 40 1.66 -8.89 8.46
CA GLU A 40 1.55 -9.59 7.17
C GLU A 40 1.43 -8.58 6.01
N PHE A 41 0.54 -7.60 6.14
CA PHE A 41 0.37 -6.51 5.19
C PHE A 41 1.67 -5.73 4.96
N VAL A 42 2.36 -5.29 6.02
CA VAL A 42 3.61 -4.52 5.91
C VAL A 42 4.68 -5.30 5.15
N ASN A 43 4.81 -6.59 5.42
CA ASN A 43 5.77 -7.45 4.71
C ASN A 43 5.43 -7.58 3.23
N PHE A 44 4.16 -7.82 2.90
CA PHE A 44 3.69 -7.92 1.52
C PHE A 44 3.91 -6.61 0.76
N TRP A 45 3.50 -5.50 1.37
CA TRP A 45 3.65 -4.16 0.80
C TRP A 45 5.13 -3.81 0.53
N ASN A 46 6.05 -4.08 1.46
CA ASN A 46 7.46 -3.79 1.23
C ASN A 46 8.05 -4.61 0.06
N ALA A 47 7.60 -5.86 -0.12
CA ALA A 47 8.03 -6.69 -1.25
C ALA A 47 7.45 -6.17 -2.58
N HIS A 48 6.21 -5.68 -2.54
CA HIS A 48 5.54 -5.03 -3.67
C HIS A 48 6.26 -3.75 -4.10
N GLU A 49 6.55 -2.81 -3.18
CA GLU A 49 7.29 -1.57 -3.47
C GLU A 49 8.64 -1.86 -4.16
N GLN A 50 9.38 -2.87 -3.70
CA GLN A 50 10.66 -3.27 -4.32
C GLN A 50 10.48 -3.81 -5.75
N LYS A 51 9.37 -4.48 -6.02
CA LYS A 51 9.06 -4.96 -7.37
C LYS A 51 8.71 -3.79 -8.28
N GLU A 52 7.87 -2.87 -7.80
CA GLU A 52 7.49 -1.66 -8.51
C GLU A 52 8.69 -0.78 -8.84
N GLU A 53 9.57 -0.53 -7.87
CA GLU A 53 10.79 0.26 -8.09
C GLU A 53 11.61 -0.31 -9.26
N ARG A 54 11.85 -1.62 -9.27
CA ARG A 54 12.56 -2.29 -10.38
C ARG A 54 11.82 -2.17 -11.70
N PHE A 55 10.50 -2.31 -11.69
CA PHE A 55 9.69 -2.22 -12.91
C PHE A 55 9.66 -0.79 -13.46
N PHE A 56 9.35 0.20 -12.63
CA PHE A 56 9.22 1.60 -13.06
C PHE A 56 10.56 2.22 -13.48
N MET A 57 11.68 1.77 -12.91
CA MET A 57 13.02 2.14 -13.41
C MET A 57 13.24 1.78 -14.89
N THR A 58 12.48 0.85 -15.46
CA THR A 58 12.59 0.48 -16.89
C THR A 58 11.82 1.40 -17.83
N LEU A 59 10.97 2.30 -17.31
CA LEU A 59 9.97 3.03 -18.10
C LEU A 59 10.38 4.46 -18.50
N ASP A 60 11.65 4.85 -18.28
CA ASP A 60 12.23 6.17 -18.59
C ASP A 60 11.29 7.36 -18.29
N ASN A 61 10.64 7.33 -17.11
CA ASN A 61 9.71 8.35 -16.64
C ASN A 61 10.10 8.84 -15.25
N LEU A 62 11.12 9.70 -15.19
CA LEU A 62 11.72 10.19 -13.95
C LEU A 62 10.74 10.96 -13.05
N GLU A 63 9.80 11.72 -13.63
CA GLU A 63 8.80 12.45 -12.85
C GLU A 63 7.90 11.49 -12.08
N PHE A 64 7.41 10.44 -12.76
CA PHE A 64 6.57 9.43 -12.12
C PHE A 64 7.32 8.67 -11.02
N ILE A 65 8.55 8.22 -11.31
CA ILE A 65 9.40 7.51 -10.34
C ILE A 65 9.62 8.36 -9.09
N THR A 66 9.90 9.66 -9.27
CA THR A 66 10.13 10.59 -8.15
C THR A 66 8.86 10.75 -7.29
N LYS A 67 7.70 10.89 -7.92
CA LYS A 67 6.41 11.01 -7.23
C LYS A 67 6.05 9.74 -6.46
N MET A 68 6.22 8.57 -7.09
CA MET A 68 5.99 7.26 -6.48
C MET A 68 6.88 7.08 -5.24
N ASN A 69 8.18 7.35 -5.36
CA ASN A 69 9.13 7.26 -4.24
C ASN A 69 8.73 8.16 -3.05
N PHE A 70 8.20 9.36 -3.35
CA PHE A 70 7.69 10.25 -2.31
C PHE A 70 6.44 9.67 -1.61
N GLU A 71 5.53 9.06 -2.37
CA GLU A 71 4.34 8.40 -1.83
C GLU A 71 4.71 7.17 -0.97
N HIS A 72 5.61 6.30 -1.44
CA HIS A 72 6.15 5.16 -0.67
C HIS A 72 6.79 5.61 0.65
N LYS A 73 7.58 6.69 0.62
CA LYS A 73 8.18 7.27 1.84
C LYS A 73 7.12 7.76 2.83
N ALA A 74 6.06 8.39 2.35
CA ALA A 74 4.95 8.83 3.21
C ALA A 74 4.22 7.65 3.85
N ILE A 75 3.92 6.60 3.07
CA ILE A 75 3.29 5.36 3.55
C ILE A 75 4.18 4.67 4.61
N LYS A 76 5.50 4.66 4.41
CA LYS A 76 6.48 4.18 5.39
C LYS A 76 6.41 4.93 6.73
N GLY A 77 6.13 6.23 6.70
CA GLY A 77 5.89 7.03 7.91
C GLY A 77 4.72 6.50 8.73
N TYR A 78 3.55 6.32 8.09
CA TYR A 78 2.37 5.77 8.75
C TYR A 78 2.59 4.36 9.30
N LYS A 79 3.20 3.47 8.50
CA LYS A 79 3.54 2.11 8.94
C LYS A 79 4.35 2.13 10.24
N LYS A 80 5.34 3.02 10.34
CA LYS A 80 6.18 3.18 11.54
C LYS A 80 5.36 3.66 12.75
N ILE A 81 4.51 4.68 12.58
CA ILE A 81 3.68 5.22 13.66
C ILE A 81 2.76 4.12 14.22
N ILE A 82 2.10 3.36 13.33
CA ILE A 82 1.22 2.27 13.73
C ILE A 82 1.99 1.16 14.45
N SER A 83 3.15 0.73 13.93
CA SER A 83 4.00 -0.24 14.62
C SER A 83 4.37 0.20 16.03
N MET A 84 4.80 1.46 16.18
CA MET A 84 5.16 2.02 17.49
C MET A 84 3.95 2.04 18.44
N ALA A 85 2.75 2.33 17.93
CA ALA A 85 1.54 2.28 18.75
C ALA A 85 1.22 0.87 19.23
N LEU A 86 1.32 -0.14 18.35
CA LEU A 86 1.09 -1.54 18.70
C LEU A 86 2.07 -2.04 19.77
N GLU A 87 3.33 -1.62 19.71
CA GLU A 87 4.36 -1.95 20.70
C GLU A 87 4.06 -1.45 22.12
N THR A 88 3.20 -0.43 22.27
CA THR A 88 2.83 0.09 23.60
C THR A 88 1.92 -0.85 24.39
N HIS A 89 1.22 -1.78 23.72
CA HIS A 89 0.15 -2.60 24.29
C HIS A 89 -0.94 -1.80 25.04
N TYR A 90 -1.03 -0.48 24.81
CA TYR A 90 -2.01 0.40 25.46
C TYR A 90 -3.16 0.68 24.49
N GLU A 91 -4.24 -0.08 24.63
CA GLU A 91 -5.37 -0.10 23.68
C GLU A 91 -5.98 1.28 23.38
N PRO A 92 -6.20 2.20 24.34
CA PRO A 92 -6.73 3.53 24.03
C PRO A 92 -5.84 4.32 23.08
N TYR A 93 -4.51 4.27 23.26
CA TYR A 93 -3.57 4.95 22.37
C TYR A 93 -3.57 4.30 20.98
N ILE A 94 -3.56 2.97 20.93
CA ILE A 94 -3.64 2.23 19.66
C ILE A 94 -4.90 2.64 18.89
N LYS A 95 -6.07 2.63 19.52
CA LYS A 95 -7.34 3.00 18.88
C LYS A 95 -7.31 4.42 18.32
N VAL A 96 -6.79 5.39 19.07
CA VAL A 96 -6.65 6.78 18.58
C VAL A 96 -5.69 6.85 17.39
N THR A 97 -4.55 6.20 17.46
CA THR A 97 -3.60 6.14 16.34
C THR A 97 -4.23 5.49 15.11
N LEU A 98 -4.97 4.39 15.27
CA LEU A 98 -5.61 3.72 14.16
C LEU A 98 -6.73 4.53 13.52
N GLU A 99 -7.51 5.24 14.33
CA GLU A 99 -8.58 6.10 13.85
C GLU A 99 -8.04 7.25 12.97
N ILE A 100 -6.88 7.79 13.32
CA ILE A 100 -6.27 8.92 12.59
C ILE A 100 -5.30 8.40 11.52
N ASP A 101 -4.15 7.88 11.96
CA ASP A 101 -3.05 7.47 11.09
C ASP A 101 -3.37 6.19 10.31
N GLY A 102 -4.08 5.24 10.93
CA GLY A 102 -4.50 4.00 10.26
C GLY A 102 -5.43 4.27 9.08
N LYS A 103 -6.48 5.07 9.28
CA LYS A 103 -7.39 5.46 8.19
C LYS A 103 -6.70 6.30 7.12
N MET A 104 -5.84 7.24 7.51
CA MET A 104 -5.04 8.03 6.56
C MET A 104 -4.13 7.16 5.70
N MET A 105 -3.45 6.17 6.31
CA MET A 105 -2.62 5.21 5.60
C MET A 105 -3.42 4.44 4.55
N ILE A 106 -4.57 3.86 4.95
CA ILE A 106 -5.44 3.08 4.06
C ILE A 106 -5.87 3.92 2.86
N ASN A 107 -6.44 5.10 3.10
CA ASN A 107 -6.92 5.98 2.03
C ASN A 107 -5.78 6.36 1.07
N ARG A 108 -4.59 6.65 1.61
CA ARG A 108 -3.44 7.05 0.80
C ARG A 108 -2.90 5.91 -0.07
N ILE A 109 -2.90 4.67 0.42
CA ILE A 109 -2.52 3.50 -0.36
C ILE A 109 -3.55 3.24 -1.47
N GLN A 110 -4.85 3.34 -1.18
CA GLN A 110 -5.89 3.18 -2.20
C GLN A 110 -5.74 4.22 -3.32
N ASP A 111 -5.47 5.48 -2.98
CA ASP A 111 -5.20 6.53 -3.96
C ASP A 111 -3.91 6.31 -4.75
N HIS A 112 -2.88 5.75 -4.12
CA HIS A 112 -1.63 5.39 -4.77
C HIS A 112 -1.84 4.30 -5.82
N ILE A 113 -2.45 3.17 -5.43
CA ILE A 113 -2.79 2.06 -6.33
C ILE A 113 -3.62 2.55 -7.51
N ARG A 114 -4.63 3.39 -7.28
CA ARG A 114 -5.44 3.95 -8.37
C ARG A 114 -4.61 4.69 -9.41
N LYS A 115 -3.67 5.55 -8.97
CA LYS A 115 -2.78 6.30 -9.88
C LYS A 115 -1.85 5.37 -10.65
N GLU A 116 -1.36 4.31 -10.01
CA GLU A 116 -0.53 3.31 -10.67
C GLU A 116 -1.32 2.52 -11.70
N GLU A 117 -2.54 2.07 -11.37
CA GLU A 117 -3.42 1.38 -12.30
C GLU A 117 -3.76 2.23 -13.53
N GLU A 118 -3.96 3.54 -13.36
CA GLU A 118 -4.13 4.50 -14.46
C GLU A 118 -2.89 4.52 -15.38
N LEU A 119 -1.68 4.56 -14.81
CA LEU A 119 -0.43 4.50 -15.57
C LEU A 119 -0.25 3.15 -16.28
N LEU A 120 -0.40 2.05 -15.57
CA LEU A 120 -0.25 0.69 -16.08
C LEU A 120 -1.20 0.44 -17.26
N SER A 121 -2.40 1.01 -17.21
CA SER A 121 -3.39 0.91 -18.29
C SER A 121 -2.97 1.71 -19.53
N LYS A 122 -2.39 2.91 -19.36
CA LYS A 122 -1.80 3.68 -20.47
C LYS A 122 -0.64 2.93 -21.14
N LEU A 123 0.25 2.33 -20.34
CA LEU A 123 1.39 1.55 -20.84
C LEU A 123 0.92 0.34 -21.66
N LYS A 124 -0.11 -0.37 -21.20
CA LYS A 124 -0.70 -1.48 -21.95
C LYS A 124 -1.23 -1.03 -23.31
N ASN A 125 -1.91 0.10 -23.38
CA ASN A 125 -2.48 0.61 -24.63
C ASN A 125 -1.40 1.06 -25.61
N ASN A 126 -0.37 1.77 -25.15
CA ASN A 126 0.73 2.22 -26.02
C ASN A 126 1.55 1.05 -26.60
N LEU A 127 1.69 -0.05 -25.86
CA LEU A 127 2.35 -1.27 -26.34
C LEU A 127 1.53 -2.05 -27.37
N MET A 128 0.20 -1.85 -27.45
CA MET A 128 -0.66 -2.49 -28.45
C MET A 128 -0.77 -1.70 -29.77
N VAL A 129 -0.26 -0.47 -29.84
CA VAL A 129 -0.28 0.35 -31.07
C VAL A 129 0.97 0.14 -31.94
N VAL A 130 1.99 -0.57 -31.42
CA VAL A 130 3.29 -0.79 -32.08
C VAL A 130 3.41 -2.22 -32.65
N ILE A 131 2.31 -3.00 -32.68
CA ILE A 131 2.23 -4.34 -33.28
C ILE A 131 1.15 -4.30 -34.36
#